data_AF-A0A0Q1FKX2-F1
#
_entry.id   AF-A0A0Q1FKX2-F1
#
_cell.length_a   1.000
_cell.length_b   1.000
_cell.length_c   1.000
_cell.angle_alpha   90.00
_cell.angle_beta   90.00
_cell.angle_gamma   90.00
#
_symmetry.space_group_name_H-M   'P 1'
#
loop_
_entity.id
_entity.type
_entity.pdbx_description
1 polymer ?
#
loop_
_entity_poly.entity_id
_entity_poly.type
_entity_poly.pdbx_seq_one_letter_code
_entity_poly.pdbx_strand_id
1 'polypeptide(L)'
;MFPQRRMRRLRGRLLQPLLQEHQVKKTDLIAPIFIDATTSGPVPIPSMPGQYRYPPADAARVARDLYAKGIRAMLLFGIPQEKDARATGAFAGGGVIQAAVRDIKSSVPEMVVITDVCACEYTDHGHCGIVGETCNGPDLLNDPSLELMEKIAVSHADSGCDIVAPSCMLDGMVASIRRALDDAGHENVAIMSYSTKFSSSLYGPFRDAAESGYTFGDRSTYQINPANGREAVMESFIDREEGADILMVKPAGLYLDLVAAIAEFGLPVAAFQVSGEYAMIRAAAQEGWINEREAVMESMNCMKRAGADLIITYFAADVAGWLDEER
;
A
#
# COMPACT_ATOMS: atom_id res chain seq x y z
N MET A 1 -28.09 32.98 10.44
CA MET A 1 -26.94 33.79 10.88
C MET A 1 -26.79 33.67 12.39
N PHE A 2 -25.67 34.08 12.98
CA PHE A 2 -25.58 34.22 14.44
C PHE A 2 -26.52 35.37 14.88
N PRO A 3 -27.31 35.22 15.96
CA PRO A 3 -27.29 34.16 16.98
C PRO A 3 -28.23 32.97 16.71
N GLN A 4 -29.04 32.98 15.64
CA GLN A 4 -30.01 31.92 15.34
C GLN A 4 -29.33 30.57 15.09
N ARG A 5 -28.16 30.56 14.43
CA ARG A 5 -27.33 29.36 14.21
C ARG A 5 -26.07 29.40 15.07
N ARG A 6 -25.88 28.40 15.94
CA ARG A 6 -24.71 28.26 16.83
C ARG A 6 -24.15 26.85 16.70
N MET A 7 -23.00 26.71 16.04
CA MET A 7 -22.39 25.39 15.78
C MET A 7 -22.04 24.62 17.06
N ARG A 8 -21.77 25.31 18.18
CA ARG A 8 -21.52 24.68 19.49
C ARG A 8 -22.70 23.88 20.04
N ARG A 9 -23.94 24.12 19.60
CA ARG A 9 -25.11 23.35 20.08
C ARG A 9 -24.96 21.86 19.78
N LEU A 10 -24.41 21.52 18.61
CA LEU A 10 -24.19 20.14 18.18
C LEU A 10 -22.94 19.51 18.81
N ARG A 11 -22.05 20.32 19.38
CA ARG A 11 -20.81 19.86 20.04
C ARG A 11 -21.01 19.52 21.53
N GLY A 12 -22.26 19.45 22.00
CA GLY A 12 -22.56 19.02 23.37
C GLY A 12 -22.29 17.54 23.55
N ARG A 13 -21.82 17.11 24.73
CA ARG A 13 -21.35 15.73 25.01
C ARG A 13 -22.36 14.63 24.62
N LEU A 14 -23.66 14.90 24.76
CA LEU A 14 -24.72 13.95 24.42
C LEU A 14 -25.10 13.94 22.93
N LEU A 15 -24.84 15.05 22.22
CA LEU A 15 -25.25 15.21 20.82
C LEU A 15 -24.12 14.90 19.85
N GLN A 16 -22.88 15.28 20.17
CA GLN A 16 -21.74 15.10 19.28
C GLN A 16 -21.58 13.64 18.80
N PRO A 17 -21.67 12.60 19.67
CA PRO A 17 -21.50 11.22 19.21
C PRO A 17 -22.56 10.77 18.20
N LEU A 18 -23.77 11.35 18.24
CA LEU A 18 -24.86 11.02 17.32
C LEU A 18 -24.71 11.67 15.95
N LEU A 19 -23.81 12.65 15.82
CA LEU A 19 -23.68 13.52 14.64
C LEU A 19 -22.32 13.36 13.96
N GLN A 20 -21.57 12.32 14.29
CA GLN A 20 -20.31 11.98 13.64
C GLN A 20 -20.58 11.49 12.21
N GLU A 21 -19.96 12.12 11.22
CA GLU A 21 -20.19 11.84 9.80
C GLU A 21 -19.44 10.59 9.30
N HIS A 22 -18.27 10.30 9.86
CA HIS A 22 -17.40 9.20 9.43
C HIS A 22 -16.93 8.37 10.63
N GLN A 23 -16.86 7.06 10.43
CA GLN A 23 -16.33 6.11 11.40
C GLN A 23 -15.45 5.11 10.65
N VAL A 24 -14.36 4.71 11.30
CA VAL A 24 -13.46 3.66 10.82
C VAL A 24 -14.02 2.30 11.21
N LYS A 25 -14.01 1.36 10.27
CA LYS A 25 -14.43 -0.03 10.46
C LYS A 25 -13.26 -0.95 10.17
N LYS A 26 -13.27 -2.15 10.73
CA LYS A 26 -12.28 -3.19 10.44
C LYS A 26 -12.19 -3.54 8.95
N THR A 27 -13.31 -3.44 8.23
CA THR A 27 -13.38 -3.68 6.78
C THR A 27 -12.72 -2.58 5.95
N ASP A 28 -12.39 -1.44 6.55
CA ASP A 28 -11.61 -0.40 5.87
C ASP A 28 -10.10 -0.72 5.90
N LEU A 29 -9.65 -1.69 6.71
CA LEU A 29 -8.23 -1.89 7.01
C LEU A 29 -7.58 -2.92 6.08
N ILE A 30 -6.43 -2.54 5.51
CA ILE A 30 -5.50 -3.43 4.82
C ILE A 30 -4.18 -3.44 5.61
N ALA A 31 -3.69 -4.62 5.95
CA ALA A 31 -2.43 -4.78 6.70
C ALA A 31 -1.24 -5.02 5.75
N PRO A 32 -0.24 -4.12 5.69
CA PRO A 32 1.05 -4.39 5.05
C PRO A 32 1.85 -5.47 5.79
N ILE A 33 2.41 -6.45 5.07
CA ILE A 33 3.21 -7.53 5.66
C ILE A 33 4.47 -7.75 4.82
N PHE A 34 5.62 -7.83 5.50
CA PHE A 34 6.91 -8.11 4.88
C PHE A 34 7.24 -9.60 4.97
N ILE A 35 7.48 -10.23 3.83
CA ILE A 35 7.88 -11.64 3.74
C ILE A 35 9.34 -11.71 3.31
N ASP A 36 10.20 -12.20 4.19
CA ASP A 36 11.66 -12.21 4.00
C ASP A 36 12.19 -13.62 3.89
N ALA A 37 12.55 -14.00 2.67
CA ALA A 37 13.05 -15.33 2.35
C ALA A 37 14.41 -15.62 3.01
N THR A 38 15.18 -14.59 3.42
CA THR A 38 16.51 -14.73 4.02
C THR A 38 16.49 -15.16 5.50
N THR A 39 15.31 -15.20 6.11
CA THR A 39 15.13 -15.42 7.55
C THR A 39 14.50 -16.77 7.84
N SER A 40 14.70 -17.28 9.06
CA SER A 40 14.06 -18.51 9.57
C SER A 40 13.05 -18.24 10.68
N GLY A 41 12.84 -16.97 11.04
CA GLY A 41 11.90 -16.53 12.07
C GLY A 41 11.67 -15.02 12.00
N PRO A 42 10.68 -14.49 12.74
CA PRO A 42 10.34 -13.08 12.70
C PRO A 42 11.50 -12.16 13.07
N VAL A 43 11.80 -11.16 12.23
CA VAL A 43 12.86 -10.16 12.46
C VAL A 43 12.24 -8.79 12.70
N PRO A 44 12.47 -8.13 13.84
CA PRO A 44 11.93 -6.80 14.10
C PRO A 44 12.52 -5.75 13.15
N ILE A 45 11.70 -4.77 12.74
CA ILE A 45 12.13 -3.65 11.90
C ILE A 45 12.41 -2.44 12.82
N PRO A 46 13.67 -2.04 13.05
CA PRO A 46 14.00 -1.02 14.05
C PRO A 46 13.37 0.35 13.78
N SER A 47 13.28 0.77 12.51
CA SER A 47 12.66 2.04 12.12
C SER A 47 11.13 1.99 12.13
N MET A 48 10.53 0.82 12.40
CA MET A 48 9.08 0.62 12.52
C MET A 48 8.76 -0.26 13.74
N PRO A 49 8.89 0.26 14.98
CA PRO A 49 8.68 -0.52 16.19
C PRO A 49 7.33 -1.25 16.18
N GLY A 50 7.34 -2.56 16.49
CA GLY A 50 6.15 -3.43 16.45
C GLY A 50 5.89 -4.09 15.09
N GLN A 51 6.62 -3.73 14.04
CA GLN A 51 6.57 -4.39 12.74
C GLN A 51 7.71 -5.39 12.59
N TYR A 52 7.47 -6.44 11.82
CA TYR A 52 8.41 -7.54 11.62
C TYR A 52 8.46 -7.95 10.15
N ARG A 53 9.60 -8.49 9.74
CA ARG A 53 9.72 -9.34 8.57
C ARG A 53 9.49 -10.79 8.97
N TYR A 54 8.71 -11.53 8.20
CA TYR A 54 8.37 -12.92 8.49
C TYR A 54 8.96 -13.84 7.42
N PRO A 55 9.47 -15.04 7.77
CA PRO A 55 9.83 -16.02 6.76
C PRO A 55 8.59 -16.48 5.98
N PRO A 56 8.73 -16.95 4.73
CA PRO A 56 7.59 -17.45 3.94
C PRO A 56 6.78 -18.52 4.66
N ALA A 57 7.44 -19.38 5.47
CA ALA A 57 6.79 -20.42 6.25
C ALA A 57 5.83 -19.90 7.34
N ASP A 58 5.93 -18.63 7.70
CA ASP A 58 5.05 -17.98 8.69
C ASP A 58 3.85 -17.28 8.05
N ALA A 59 3.77 -17.20 6.72
CA ALA A 59 2.76 -16.43 5.99
C ALA A 59 1.33 -16.86 6.38
N ALA A 60 1.01 -18.16 6.34
CA ALA A 60 -0.30 -18.65 6.77
C ALA A 60 -0.61 -18.37 8.23
N ARG A 61 0.37 -18.43 9.13
CA ARG A 61 0.17 -18.12 10.56
C ARG A 61 -0.19 -16.65 10.73
N VAL A 62 0.58 -15.75 10.11
CA VAL A 62 0.32 -14.31 10.16
C VAL A 62 -1.06 -13.98 9.59
N ALA A 63 -1.46 -14.60 8.47
CA ALA A 63 -2.79 -14.43 7.91
C ALA A 63 -3.91 -14.88 8.86
N ARG A 64 -3.77 -16.04 9.53
CA ARG A 64 -4.74 -16.50 10.55
C ARG A 64 -4.84 -15.53 11.71
N ASP A 65 -3.70 -15.02 12.20
CA ASP A 65 -3.66 -14.08 13.31
C ASP A 65 -4.39 -12.76 12.95
N LEU A 66 -4.17 -12.24 11.74
CA LEU A 66 -4.87 -11.06 11.22
C LEU A 66 -6.38 -11.32 11.03
N TYR A 67 -6.73 -12.46 10.45
CA TYR A 67 -8.12 -12.84 10.21
C TYR A 67 -8.92 -12.99 11.51
N ALA A 68 -8.29 -13.55 12.55
CA ALA A 68 -8.88 -13.68 13.88
C ALA A 68 -9.15 -12.31 14.53
N LYS A 69 -8.31 -11.29 14.25
CA LYS A 69 -8.54 -9.90 14.66
C LYS A 69 -9.62 -9.18 13.84
N GLY A 70 -10.14 -9.82 12.79
CA GLY A 70 -11.17 -9.27 11.91
C GLY A 70 -10.63 -8.44 10.74
N ILE A 71 -9.32 -8.48 10.48
CA ILE A 71 -8.72 -7.89 9.28
C ILE A 71 -8.93 -8.86 8.12
N ARG A 72 -9.45 -8.35 7.00
CA ARG A 72 -9.87 -9.17 5.85
C ARG A 72 -8.97 -9.06 4.63
N ALA A 73 -8.05 -8.09 4.63
CA ALA A 73 -7.13 -7.87 3.53
C ALA A 73 -5.70 -7.66 4.05
N MET A 74 -4.73 -8.25 3.35
CA MET A 74 -3.32 -8.05 3.59
C MET A 74 -2.57 -7.75 2.29
N LEU A 75 -1.61 -6.83 2.37
CA LEU A 75 -0.75 -6.44 1.26
C LEU A 75 0.66 -6.96 1.51
N LEU A 76 1.17 -7.79 0.59
CA LEU A 76 2.45 -8.45 0.74
C LEU A 76 3.58 -7.67 0.03
N PHE A 77 4.70 -7.52 0.73
CA PHE A 77 5.97 -7.02 0.22
C PHE A 77 7.04 -8.11 0.39
N GLY A 78 7.81 -8.38 -0.67
CA GLY A 78 8.73 -9.51 -0.71
C GLY A 78 10.18 -9.07 -0.53
N ILE A 79 10.95 -9.82 0.24
CA ILE A 79 12.41 -9.69 0.28
C ILE A 79 12.97 -11.03 -0.23
N PRO A 80 13.51 -11.08 -1.46
CA PRO A 80 14.01 -12.31 -2.06
C PRO A 80 15.36 -12.72 -1.46
N GLN A 81 15.76 -13.98 -1.68
CA GLN A 81 17.10 -14.45 -1.31
C GLN A 81 18.22 -13.76 -2.10
N GLU A 82 17.96 -13.50 -3.38
CA GLU A 82 18.92 -12.88 -4.28
C GLU A 82 18.23 -11.78 -5.09
N LYS A 83 19.01 -10.75 -5.43
CA LYS A 83 18.58 -9.63 -6.26
C LYS A 83 19.43 -9.58 -7.52
N ASP A 84 18.84 -9.19 -8.63
CA ASP A 84 19.53 -9.07 -9.92
C ASP A 84 18.91 -7.96 -10.75
N ALA A 85 19.68 -7.37 -11.67
CA ALA A 85 19.24 -6.24 -12.50
C ALA A 85 17.98 -6.49 -13.37
N ARG A 86 17.54 -7.74 -13.54
CA ARG A 86 16.32 -8.12 -14.28
C ARG A 86 15.17 -8.54 -13.36
N ALA A 87 15.34 -8.45 -12.04
CA ALA A 87 14.36 -8.80 -11.04
C ALA A 87 13.77 -10.22 -11.25
N THR A 88 14.61 -11.21 -11.59
CA THR A 88 14.10 -12.54 -11.96
C THR A 88 13.35 -13.23 -10.81
N GLY A 89 13.71 -12.91 -9.56
CA GLY A 89 13.02 -13.38 -8.37
C GLY A 89 11.58 -12.84 -8.21
N ALA A 90 11.24 -11.72 -8.86
CA ALA A 90 9.92 -11.08 -8.73
C ALA A 90 8.80 -11.88 -9.39
N PHE A 91 9.12 -12.62 -10.47
CA PHE A 91 8.14 -13.40 -11.24
C PHE A 91 8.47 -14.91 -11.28
N ALA A 92 9.43 -15.37 -10.48
CA ALA A 92 9.73 -16.79 -10.38
C ALA A 92 8.54 -17.53 -9.76
N GLY A 93 8.11 -18.66 -10.35
CA GLY A 93 6.95 -19.41 -9.84
C GLY A 93 7.09 -19.85 -8.37
N GLY A 94 8.32 -20.07 -7.91
CA GLY A 94 8.67 -20.36 -6.51
C GLY A 94 9.15 -19.13 -5.72
N GLY A 95 8.93 -17.92 -6.21
CA GLY A 95 9.36 -16.67 -5.59
C GLY A 95 8.69 -16.43 -4.23
N VAL A 96 9.27 -15.49 -3.47
CA VAL A 96 8.91 -15.23 -2.07
C VAL A 96 7.42 -14.90 -1.89
N ILE A 97 6.86 -14.07 -2.79
CA ILE A 97 5.44 -13.70 -2.77
C ILE A 97 4.57 -14.85 -3.26
N GLN A 98 4.93 -15.49 -4.36
CA GLN A 98 4.18 -16.60 -4.95
C GLN A 98 4.00 -17.75 -3.94
N ALA A 99 5.07 -18.09 -3.21
CA ALA A 99 5.03 -19.09 -2.14
C ALA A 99 4.13 -18.66 -0.98
N ALA A 100 4.26 -17.42 -0.52
CA ALA A 100 3.44 -16.89 0.57
C ALA A 100 1.94 -16.83 0.22
N VAL A 101 1.59 -16.38 -0.99
CA VAL A 101 0.20 -16.32 -1.47
C VAL A 101 -0.42 -17.71 -1.45
N ARG A 102 0.25 -18.74 -2.01
CA ARG A 102 -0.27 -20.12 -2.01
C ARG A 102 -0.50 -20.66 -0.61
N ASP A 103 0.44 -20.42 0.31
CA ASP A 103 0.32 -20.85 1.71
C ASP A 103 -0.85 -20.15 2.42
N ILE A 104 -0.99 -18.83 2.23
CA ILE A 104 -2.09 -18.05 2.79
C ILE A 104 -3.43 -18.52 2.25
N LYS A 105 -3.60 -18.63 0.91
CA LYS A 105 -4.88 -19.03 0.30
C LYS A 105 -5.26 -20.47 0.64
N SER A 106 -4.28 -21.35 0.86
CA SER A 106 -4.53 -22.72 1.36
C SER A 106 -5.02 -22.72 2.80
N SER A 107 -4.48 -21.86 3.67
CA SER A 107 -4.84 -21.83 5.08
C SER A 107 -6.04 -20.95 5.44
N VAL A 108 -6.25 -19.85 4.73
CA VAL A 108 -7.31 -18.86 4.96
C VAL A 108 -7.86 -18.42 3.60
N PRO A 109 -8.65 -19.26 2.92
CA PRO A 109 -9.17 -18.96 1.58
C PRO A 109 -9.92 -17.63 1.49
N GLU A 110 -10.58 -17.22 2.58
CA GLU A 110 -11.37 -15.98 2.67
C GLU A 110 -10.53 -14.72 2.97
N MET A 111 -9.22 -14.85 3.18
CA MET A 111 -8.33 -13.69 3.25
C MET A 111 -8.17 -13.12 1.85
N VAL A 112 -8.42 -11.82 1.70
CA VAL A 112 -8.08 -11.06 0.49
C VAL A 112 -6.58 -10.81 0.50
N VAL A 113 -5.89 -11.38 -0.47
CA VAL A 113 -4.43 -11.24 -0.62
C VAL A 113 -4.15 -10.28 -1.75
N ILE A 114 -3.48 -9.18 -1.38
CA ILE A 114 -3.02 -8.14 -2.29
C ILE A 114 -1.51 -8.29 -2.46
N THR A 115 -1.02 -8.28 -3.69
CA THR A 115 0.42 -8.35 -3.97
C THR A 115 0.92 -7.05 -4.59
N ASP A 116 2.02 -6.50 -4.08
CA ASP A 116 2.71 -5.38 -4.73
C ASP A 116 3.31 -5.82 -6.07
N VAL A 117 3.06 -5.07 -7.15
CA VAL A 117 3.67 -5.29 -8.47
C VAL A 117 4.69 -4.18 -8.72
N CYS A 118 5.95 -4.48 -8.43
CA CYS A 118 7.10 -3.59 -8.58
C CYS A 118 8.40 -4.40 -8.59
N ALA A 119 9.48 -3.85 -9.15
CA ALA A 119 10.78 -4.51 -9.19
C ALA A 119 11.76 -4.06 -8.10
N CYS A 120 11.51 -2.99 -7.35
CA CYS A 120 12.53 -2.38 -6.49
C CYS A 120 12.99 -3.25 -5.31
N GLU A 121 12.20 -4.24 -4.94
CA GLU A 121 12.55 -5.22 -3.91
C GLU A 121 13.51 -6.29 -4.45
N TYR A 122 13.56 -6.48 -5.77
CA TYR A 122 14.19 -7.59 -6.47
C TYR A 122 15.36 -7.18 -7.35
N THR A 123 15.50 -5.90 -7.67
CA THR A 123 16.64 -5.36 -8.41
C THR A 123 17.83 -5.10 -7.49
N ASP A 124 19.04 -5.37 -7.99
CA ASP A 124 20.29 -5.07 -7.29
C ASP A 124 20.59 -3.55 -7.21
N HIS A 125 19.97 -2.77 -8.08
CA HIS A 125 20.05 -1.31 -8.11
C HIS A 125 18.88 -0.60 -7.41
N GLY A 126 17.81 -1.30 -7.03
CA GLY A 126 16.70 -0.77 -6.23
C GLY A 126 15.73 0.19 -6.95
N HIS A 127 15.81 0.28 -8.29
CA HIS A 127 14.82 1.00 -9.10
C HIS A 127 13.60 0.12 -9.38
N CYS A 128 12.48 0.74 -9.73
CA CYS A 128 11.16 0.09 -9.82
C CYS A 128 10.93 -0.75 -11.07
N GLY A 129 11.94 -0.87 -11.94
CA GLY A 129 11.88 -1.57 -13.22
C GLY A 129 13.27 -1.75 -13.83
N ILE A 130 13.34 -1.91 -15.14
CA ILE A 130 14.56 -2.08 -15.91
C ILE A 130 15.28 -0.73 -16.08
N VAL A 131 16.58 -0.70 -15.82
CA VAL A 131 17.44 0.49 -16.02
C VAL A 131 18.22 0.37 -17.33
N GLY A 132 18.36 1.47 -18.05
CA GLY A 132 19.20 1.60 -19.25
C GLY A 132 19.54 3.04 -19.58
N GLU A 133 20.12 3.28 -20.75
CA GLU A 133 20.48 4.64 -21.19
C GLU A 133 19.26 5.42 -21.67
N THR A 134 19.06 6.62 -21.13
CA THR A 134 18.05 7.60 -21.56
C THR A 134 18.73 8.85 -22.14
N CYS A 135 17.93 9.81 -22.63
CA CYS A 135 18.45 11.10 -23.05
C CYS A 135 19.13 11.91 -21.93
N ASN A 136 18.86 11.58 -20.66
CA ASN A 136 19.41 12.23 -19.48
C ASN A 136 20.44 11.34 -18.74
N GLY A 137 20.89 10.24 -19.37
CA GLY A 137 21.80 9.26 -18.79
C GLY A 137 21.09 8.00 -18.27
N PRO A 138 21.77 7.15 -17.47
CA PRO A 138 21.21 5.92 -16.96
C PRO A 138 20.00 6.16 -16.05
N ASP A 139 18.84 5.63 -16.43
CA ASP A 139 17.60 5.73 -15.66
C ASP A 139 16.65 4.57 -16.01
N LEU A 140 15.50 4.52 -15.34
CA LEU A 140 14.44 3.57 -15.59
C LEU A 140 13.86 3.73 -17.01
N LEU A 141 13.73 2.60 -17.72
CA LEU A 141 13.10 2.54 -19.04
C LEU A 141 11.62 2.15 -18.89
N ASN A 142 10.69 3.00 -19.34
CA ASN A 142 9.25 2.78 -19.16
C ASN A 142 8.78 1.45 -19.78
N ASP A 143 8.80 1.35 -21.11
CA ASP A 143 8.18 0.23 -21.82
C ASP A 143 8.85 -1.14 -21.52
N PRO A 144 10.19 -1.26 -21.44
CA PRO A 144 10.82 -2.51 -21.00
C PRO A 144 10.42 -2.91 -19.58
N SER A 145 10.11 -1.93 -18.71
CA SER A 145 9.62 -2.20 -17.37
C SER A 145 8.17 -2.65 -17.36
N LEU A 146 7.32 -2.21 -18.30
CA LEU A 146 5.95 -2.70 -18.46
C LEU A 146 5.94 -4.22 -18.70
N GLU A 147 6.76 -4.72 -19.63
CA GLU A 147 6.88 -6.17 -19.89
C GLU A 147 7.30 -6.98 -18.65
N LEU A 148 8.09 -6.37 -17.75
CA LEU A 148 8.44 -6.99 -16.47
C LEU A 148 7.24 -6.99 -15.51
N MET A 149 6.49 -5.89 -15.42
CA MET A 149 5.30 -5.81 -14.56
C MET A 149 4.21 -6.79 -15.00
N GLU A 150 4.02 -6.99 -16.30
CA GLU A 150 3.12 -8.01 -16.86
C GLU A 150 3.47 -9.41 -16.32
N LYS A 151 4.75 -9.80 -16.37
CA LYS A 151 5.23 -11.10 -15.86
C LYS A 151 5.03 -11.25 -14.35
N ILE A 152 5.32 -10.19 -13.59
CA ILE A 152 5.15 -10.19 -12.13
C ILE A 152 3.66 -10.37 -11.80
N ALA A 153 2.79 -9.54 -12.37
CA ALA A 153 1.35 -9.58 -12.11
C ALA A 153 0.74 -10.95 -12.43
N VAL A 154 1.05 -11.53 -13.60
CA VAL A 154 0.56 -12.87 -13.98
C VAL A 154 1.07 -13.93 -13.01
N SER A 155 2.34 -13.89 -12.61
CA SER A 155 2.89 -14.88 -11.66
C SER A 155 2.24 -14.81 -10.26
N HIS A 156 1.83 -13.60 -9.84
CA HIS A 156 1.11 -13.40 -8.60
C HIS A 156 -0.33 -13.92 -8.70
N ALA A 157 -1.00 -13.65 -9.82
CA ALA A 157 -2.34 -14.16 -10.13
C ALA A 157 -2.37 -15.69 -10.20
N ASP A 158 -1.40 -16.31 -10.88
CA ASP A 158 -1.20 -17.77 -10.92
C ASP A 158 -1.06 -18.40 -9.54
N SER A 159 -0.58 -17.62 -8.56
CA SER A 159 -0.42 -18.06 -7.17
C SER A 159 -1.70 -17.92 -6.34
N GLY A 160 -2.72 -17.23 -6.87
CA GLY A 160 -4.05 -17.09 -6.27
C GLY A 160 -4.29 -15.77 -5.53
N CYS A 161 -3.54 -14.70 -5.84
CA CYS A 161 -3.85 -13.39 -5.26
C CYS A 161 -5.20 -12.87 -5.78
N ASP A 162 -5.90 -12.11 -4.95
CA ASP A 162 -7.21 -11.54 -5.30
C ASP A 162 -7.05 -10.17 -5.99
N ILE A 163 -5.99 -9.43 -5.64
CA ILE A 163 -5.70 -8.09 -6.14
C ILE A 163 -4.21 -7.94 -6.43
N VAL A 164 -3.87 -7.43 -7.62
CA VAL A 164 -2.52 -6.93 -7.91
C VAL A 164 -2.47 -5.42 -7.72
N ALA A 165 -1.39 -4.91 -7.13
CA ALA A 165 -1.28 -3.49 -6.80
C ALA A 165 0.01 -2.91 -7.40
N PRO A 166 -0.02 -2.41 -8.65
CA PRO A 166 1.16 -1.88 -9.32
C PRO A 166 1.64 -0.59 -8.68
N SER A 167 2.89 -0.60 -8.22
CA SER A 167 3.49 0.52 -7.48
C SER A 167 4.74 1.07 -8.15
N CYS A 168 5.01 0.66 -9.38
CA CYS A 168 6.19 1.04 -10.14
C CYS A 168 6.14 2.47 -10.72
N MET A 169 4.95 3.08 -10.85
CA MET A 169 4.73 4.39 -11.48
C MET A 169 5.31 4.45 -12.90
N LEU A 170 4.86 3.51 -13.74
CA LEU A 170 5.17 3.51 -15.17
C LEU A 170 3.93 3.99 -15.92
N ASP A 171 4.15 4.81 -16.94
CA ASP A 171 3.08 5.24 -17.83
C ASP A 171 2.51 4.01 -18.56
N GLY A 172 1.18 3.82 -18.51
CA GLY A 172 0.50 2.69 -19.13
C GLY A 172 0.53 1.38 -18.34
N MET A 173 0.99 1.39 -17.08
CA MET A 173 1.10 0.17 -16.26
C MET A 173 -0.22 -0.55 -16.04
N VAL A 174 -1.32 0.19 -15.89
CA VAL A 174 -2.62 -0.41 -15.62
C VAL A 174 -3.13 -1.13 -16.87
N ALA A 175 -3.11 -0.45 -18.03
CA ALA A 175 -3.56 -1.06 -19.28
C ALA A 175 -2.71 -2.29 -19.68
N SER A 176 -1.39 -2.20 -19.47
CA SER A 176 -0.45 -3.30 -19.73
C SER A 176 -0.73 -4.50 -18.83
N ILE A 177 -0.86 -4.30 -17.53
CA ILE A 177 -1.16 -5.37 -16.56
C ILE A 177 -2.54 -5.97 -16.80
N ARG A 178 -3.57 -5.15 -17.03
CA ARG A 178 -4.94 -5.61 -17.29
C ARG A 178 -4.98 -6.56 -18.47
N ARG A 179 -4.38 -6.16 -19.60
CA ARG A 179 -4.26 -7.01 -20.79
C ARG A 179 -3.53 -8.32 -20.50
N ALA A 180 -2.38 -8.27 -19.81
CA ALA A 180 -1.61 -9.46 -19.51
C ALA A 180 -2.36 -10.45 -18.60
N LEU A 181 -3.11 -9.94 -17.61
CA LEU A 181 -3.98 -10.76 -16.77
C LEU A 181 -5.10 -11.40 -17.60
N ASP A 182 -5.76 -10.64 -18.46
CA ASP A 182 -6.86 -11.14 -19.30
C ASP A 182 -6.38 -12.21 -20.29
N ASP A 183 -5.26 -11.97 -20.96
CA ASP A 183 -4.63 -12.92 -21.88
C ASP A 183 -4.21 -14.23 -21.18
N ALA A 184 -3.89 -14.16 -19.88
CA ALA A 184 -3.57 -15.32 -19.04
C ALA A 184 -4.82 -15.98 -18.39
N GLY A 185 -6.02 -15.44 -18.61
CA GLY A 185 -7.28 -15.97 -18.06
C GLY A 185 -7.64 -15.50 -16.65
N HIS A 186 -7.00 -14.42 -16.17
CA HIS A 186 -7.19 -13.83 -14.84
C HIS A 186 -8.11 -12.61 -14.85
N GLU A 187 -9.22 -12.69 -15.57
CA GLU A 187 -10.21 -11.61 -15.78
C GLU A 187 -10.79 -11.05 -14.46
N ASN A 188 -10.85 -11.87 -13.40
CA ASN A 188 -11.44 -11.51 -12.11
C ASN A 188 -10.43 -11.00 -11.07
N VAL A 189 -9.12 -10.99 -11.40
CA VAL A 189 -8.11 -10.42 -10.50
C VAL A 189 -8.17 -8.91 -10.63
N ALA A 190 -8.43 -8.22 -9.52
CA ALA A 190 -8.59 -6.77 -9.53
C ALA A 190 -7.23 -6.05 -9.55
N ILE A 191 -7.24 -4.80 -10.06
CA ILE A 191 -6.09 -3.90 -10.05
C ILE A 191 -6.35 -2.76 -9.06
N MET A 192 -5.55 -2.72 -8.00
CA MET A 192 -5.49 -1.57 -7.09
C MET A 192 -4.27 -0.71 -7.43
N SER A 193 -4.45 0.25 -8.32
CA SER A 193 -3.33 1.05 -8.81
C SER A 193 -2.82 2.01 -7.75
N TYR A 194 -1.49 2.12 -7.61
CA TYR A 194 -0.84 3.23 -6.92
C TYR A 194 -0.85 4.49 -7.80
N SER A 195 -2.03 4.82 -8.31
CA SER A 195 -2.25 5.81 -9.36
C SER A 195 -1.72 7.19 -9.01
N THR A 196 -1.68 7.55 -7.73
CA THR A 196 -1.05 8.79 -7.27
C THR A 196 -0.01 8.47 -6.22
N LYS A 197 1.23 8.19 -6.66
CA LYS A 197 2.38 7.91 -5.79
C LYS A 197 3.48 8.97 -5.94
N PHE A 198 3.70 9.69 -4.85
CA PHE A 198 4.66 10.80 -4.81
C PHE A 198 6.10 10.35 -4.58
N SER A 199 7.06 11.13 -5.08
CA SER A 199 8.47 11.09 -4.69
C SER A 199 8.63 11.70 -3.29
N SER A 200 8.25 10.91 -2.27
CA SER A 200 8.14 11.37 -0.89
C SER A 200 9.35 10.99 -0.03
N SER A 201 9.66 11.83 0.95
CA SER A 201 10.65 11.56 2.00
C SER A 201 10.15 10.60 3.08
N LEU A 202 8.85 10.29 3.13
CA LEU A 202 8.24 9.45 4.16
C LEU A 202 8.44 7.93 3.95
N TYR A 203 9.21 7.52 2.94
CA TYR A 203 9.43 6.10 2.63
C TYR A 203 10.68 5.50 3.29
N GLY A 204 11.48 6.29 4.01
CA GLY A 204 12.72 5.81 4.64
C GLY A 204 12.52 4.49 5.42
N PRO A 205 11.60 4.42 6.40
CA PRO A 205 11.40 3.21 7.18
C PRO A 205 10.94 1.99 6.35
N PHE A 206 10.17 2.20 5.27
CA PHE A 206 9.81 1.13 4.34
C PHE A 206 11.03 0.63 3.55
N ARG A 207 11.91 1.53 3.11
CA ARG A 207 13.13 1.15 2.38
C ARG A 207 14.06 0.32 3.26
N ASP A 208 14.12 0.64 4.56
CA ASP A 208 14.80 -0.20 5.55
C ASP A 208 14.09 -1.56 5.70
N ALA A 209 12.75 -1.57 5.76
CA ALA A 209 11.96 -2.79 5.94
C ALA A 209 12.03 -3.75 4.74
N ALA A 210 12.03 -3.24 3.51
CA ALA A 210 11.98 -4.01 2.27
C ALA A 210 13.34 -4.17 1.57
N GLU A 211 14.41 -3.58 2.14
CA GLU A 211 15.75 -3.51 1.54
C GLU A 211 15.74 -2.96 0.11
N SER A 212 14.88 -1.97 -0.15
CA SER A 212 14.59 -1.44 -1.49
C SER A 212 15.18 -0.05 -1.74
N GLY A 213 16.30 0.26 -1.08
CA GLY A 213 17.09 1.46 -1.35
C GLY A 213 17.67 1.44 -2.78
N TYR A 214 17.76 2.61 -3.42
CA TYR A 214 18.37 2.75 -4.75
C TYR A 214 19.86 3.04 -4.64
N THR A 215 20.65 2.55 -5.60
CA THR A 215 22.13 2.68 -5.59
C THR A 215 22.63 3.95 -6.30
N PHE A 216 21.80 4.59 -7.11
CA PHE A 216 22.09 5.85 -7.79
C PHE A 216 20.81 6.67 -7.98
N GLY A 217 20.95 7.96 -8.31
CA GLY A 217 19.84 8.85 -8.60
C GLY A 217 18.81 8.93 -7.47
N ASP A 218 17.54 8.98 -7.85
CA ASP A 218 16.38 8.83 -6.96
C ASP A 218 15.18 8.29 -7.77
N ARG A 219 13.94 8.51 -7.29
CA ARG A 219 12.71 8.07 -7.97
C ARG A 219 11.90 9.23 -8.54
N SER A 220 12.47 10.44 -8.59
CA SER A 220 11.75 11.66 -9.01
C SER A 220 11.45 11.73 -10.50
N THR A 221 12.08 10.87 -11.31
CA THR A 221 11.87 10.80 -12.76
C THR A 221 10.63 10.02 -13.16
N TYR A 222 9.98 9.34 -12.20
CA TYR A 222 8.74 8.58 -12.42
C TYR A 222 7.73 8.68 -11.26
N GLN A 223 8.16 9.00 -10.04
CA GLN A 223 7.23 9.34 -8.95
C GLN A 223 6.90 10.83 -8.95
N ILE A 224 5.63 11.15 -8.68
CA ILE A 224 5.07 12.50 -8.80
C ILE A 224 5.79 13.47 -7.86
N ASN A 225 6.06 14.69 -8.32
CA ASN A 225 6.59 15.73 -7.46
C ASN A 225 5.55 16.11 -6.37
N PRO A 226 5.88 16.11 -5.07
CA PRO A 226 4.98 16.51 -3.99
C PRO A 226 4.28 17.87 -4.16
N ALA A 227 4.86 18.79 -4.95
CA ALA A 227 4.27 20.10 -5.23
C ALA A 227 3.14 20.08 -6.28
N ASN A 228 2.90 18.95 -6.96
CA ASN A 228 2.07 18.89 -8.16
C ASN A 228 0.71 18.22 -7.92
N GLY A 229 -0.27 18.99 -7.44
CA GLY A 229 -1.64 18.48 -7.27
C GLY A 229 -2.40 18.21 -8.58
N ARG A 230 -2.17 19.02 -9.64
CA ARG A 230 -2.88 18.83 -10.92
C ARG A 230 -2.45 17.57 -11.67
N GLU A 231 -1.15 17.29 -11.65
CA GLU A 231 -0.57 16.07 -12.22
C GLU A 231 -1.10 14.84 -11.49
N ALA A 232 -1.09 14.88 -10.16
CA ALA A 232 -1.62 13.81 -9.32
C ALA A 232 -3.07 13.41 -9.64
N VAL A 233 -3.95 14.40 -9.81
CA VAL A 233 -5.34 14.13 -10.19
C VAL A 233 -5.43 13.55 -11.60
N MET A 234 -4.58 13.98 -12.53
CA MET A 234 -4.54 13.46 -13.90
C MET A 234 -4.08 12.00 -13.95
N GLU A 235 -3.06 11.62 -13.18
CA GLU A 235 -2.56 10.25 -13.12
C GLU A 235 -3.66 9.25 -12.69
N SER A 236 -4.39 9.60 -11.63
CA SER A 236 -5.55 8.80 -11.20
C SER A 236 -6.69 8.77 -12.21
N PHE A 237 -6.86 9.82 -13.01
CA PHE A 237 -7.84 9.83 -14.08
C PHE A 237 -7.42 8.88 -15.23
N ILE A 238 -6.14 8.86 -15.59
CA ILE A 238 -5.60 7.97 -16.63
C ILE A 238 -5.74 6.50 -16.22
N ASP A 239 -5.29 6.14 -15.02
CA ASP A 239 -5.36 4.76 -14.52
C ASP A 239 -6.79 4.23 -14.43
N ARG A 240 -7.75 5.11 -14.11
CA ARG A 240 -9.18 4.78 -14.19
C ARG A 240 -9.58 4.37 -15.61
N GLU A 241 -9.20 5.15 -16.62
CA GLU A 241 -9.56 4.87 -18.02
C GLU A 241 -8.82 3.66 -18.57
N GLU A 242 -7.65 3.34 -18.00
CA GLU A 242 -6.86 2.14 -18.34
C GLU A 242 -7.40 0.84 -17.72
N GLY A 243 -8.37 0.93 -16.78
CA GLY A 243 -9.05 -0.23 -16.22
C GLY A 243 -8.65 -0.60 -14.79
N ALA A 244 -8.18 0.37 -13.99
CA ALA A 244 -8.00 0.15 -12.55
C ALA A 244 -9.37 -0.03 -11.86
N ASP A 245 -9.46 -0.98 -10.93
CA ASP A 245 -10.66 -1.22 -10.12
C ASP A 245 -10.69 -0.36 -8.86
N ILE A 246 -9.50 -0.04 -8.32
CA ILE A 246 -9.30 0.77 -7.13
C ILE A 246 -8.14 1.74 -7.41
N LEU A 247 -8.34 3.02 -7.11
CA LEU A 247 -7.30 4.06 -7.20
C LEU A 247 -6.64 4.25 -5.84
N MET A 248 -5.42 4.83 -5.77
CA MET A 248 -4.74 5.03 -4.50
C MET A 248 -3.89 6.30 -4.44
N VAL A 249 -3.89 6.94 -3.27
CA VAL A 249 -2.95 8.02 -2.92
C VAL A 249 -1.89 7.54 -1.93
N LYS A 250 -0.62 7.74 -2.27
CA LYS A 250 0.54 7.40 -1.44
C LYS A 250 1.61 8.50 -1.47
N PRO A 251 2.02 9.07 -0.32
CA PRO A 251 1.47 8.88 1.04
C PRO A 251 0.06 9.46 1.21
N ALA A 252 -0.62 9.14 2.32
CA ALA A 252 -1.97 9.62 2.57
C ALA A 252 -2.02 10.88 3.44
N GLY A 253 -1.42 10.88 4.64
CA GLY A 253 -1.70 11.89 5.66
C GLY A 253 -1.35 13.32 5.28
N LEU A 254 -0.36 13.51 4.41
CA LEU A 254 0.04 14.82 3.89
C LEU A 254 -0.67 15.21 2.57
N TYR A 255 -1.52 14.34 2.03
CA TYR A 255 -2.11 14.45 0.69
C TYR A 255 -3.63 14.21 0.71
N LEU A 256 -4.29 14.52 1.83
CA LEU A 256 -5.73 14.30 2.02
C LEU A 256 -6.60 15.16 1.08
N ASP A 257 -6.08 16.29 0.62
CA ASP A 257 -6.70 17.11 -0.42
C ASP A 257 -6.81 16.35 -1.76
N LEU A 258 -5.83 15.50 -2.07
CA LEU A 258 -5.85 14.68 -3.27
C LEU A 258 -6.71 13.44 -3.12
N VAL A 259 -6.74 12.82 -1.94
CA VAL A 259 -7.72 11.76 -1.64
C VAL A 259 -9.14 12.28 -1.91
N ALA A 260 -9.45 13.50 -1.46
CA ALA A 260 -10.75 14.13 -1.69
C ALA A 260 -11.03 14.40 -3.17
N ALA A 261 -10.05 14.92 -3.91
CA ALA A 261 -10.22 15.16 -5.35
C ALA A 261 -10.42 13.87 -6.15
N ILE A 262 -9.64 12.82 -5.84
CA ILE A 262 -9.69 11.55 -6.58
C ILE A 262 -10.96 10.76 -6.26
N ALA A 263 -11.50 10.88 -5.04
CA ALA A 263 -12.77 10.27 -4.66
C ALA A 263 -13.96 10.75 -5.53
N GLU A 264 -13.86 11.93 -6.16
CA GLU A 264 -14.89 12.44 -7.09
C GLU A 264 -14.97 11.63 -8.40
N PHE A 265 -13.97 10.79 -8.70
CA PHE A 265 -13.98 9.94 -9.89
C PHE A 265 -14.98 8.77 -9.79
N GLY A 266 -15.43 8.42 -8.58
CA GLY A 266 -16.47 7.39 -8.39
C GLY A 266 -15.96 5.95 -8.45
N LEU A 267 -14.65 5.72 -8.57
CA LEU A 267 -14.02 4.45 -8.21
C LEU A 267 -13.68 4.44 -6.71
N PRO A 268 -13.59 3.26 -6.07
CA PRO A 268 -13.07 3.16 -4.71
C PRO A 268 -11.65 3.74 -4.60
N VAL A 269 -11.38 4.43 -3.49
CA VAL A 269 -10.06 5.03 -3.24
C VAL A 269 -9.40 4.41 -2.01
N ALA A 270 -8.21 3.85 -2.21
CA ALA A 270 -7.32 3.45 -1.13
C ALA A 270 -6.41 4.62 -0.71
N ALA A 271 -6.14 4.72 0.59
CA ALA A 271 -5.17 5.66 1.15
C ALA A 271 -4.06 4.89 1.88
N PHE A 272 -2.80 5.11 1.51
CA PHE A 272 -1.68 4.46 2.19
C PHE A 272 -1.09 5.37 3.27
N GLN A 273 -1.37 5.05 4.54
CA GLN A 273 -0.65 5.63 5.68
C GLN A 273 0.73 5.01 5.78
N VAL A 274 1.73 5.70 5.23
CA VAL A 274 3.02 5.07 4.92
C VAL A 274 3.89 4.87 6.15
N SER A 275 5.01 4.17 5.95
CA SER A 275 5.95 3.79 7.00
C SER A 275 6.49 4.97 7.81
N GLY A 276 6.73 6.12 7.16
CA GLY A 276 7.14 7.35 7.82
C GLY A 276 6.05 7.93 8.71
N GLU A 277 4.78 7.91 8.26
CA GLU A 277 3.65 8.37 9.08
C GLU A 277 3.47 7.48 10.31
N TYR A 278 3.60 6.16 10.15
CA TYR A 278 3.62 5.20 11.26
C TYR A 278 4.75 5.50 12.26
N ALA A 279 5.98 5.63 11.76
CA ALA A 279 7.15 5.89 12.59
C ALA A 279 7.06 7.23 13.34
N MET A 280 6.54 8.28 12.69
CA MET A 280 6.32 9.59 13.31
C MET A 280 5.38 9.51 14.51
N ILE A 281 4.24 8.84 14.36
CA ILE A 281 3.27 8.68 15.46
C ILE A 281 3.85 7.82 16.58
N ARG A 282 4.46 6.67 16.24
CA ARG A 282 5.09 5.78 17.23
C ARG A 282 6.18 6.49 18.03
N ALA A 283 7.07 7.23 17.37
CA ALA A 283 8.15 7.95 18.03
C ALA A 283 7.62 9.02 19.00
N ALA A 284 6.68 9.87 18.55
CA ALA A 284 6.09 10.89 19.41
C ALA A 284 5.31 10.30 20.60
N ALA A 285 4.64 9.16 20.41
CA ALA A 285 3.93 8.46 21.48
C ALA A 285 4.88 7.82 22.50
N GLN A 286 5.99 7.21 22.05
CA GLN A 286 7.01 6.63 22.93
C GLN A 286 7.67 7.67 23.83
N GLU A 287 7.86 8.88 23.32
CA GLU A 287 8.35 10.03 24.10
C GLU A 287 7.26 10.68 24.98
N GLY A 288 6.02 10.18 24.92
CA GLY A 288 4.89 10.69 25.71
C GLY A 288 4.36 12.04 25.25
N TRP A 289 4.69 12.49 24.04
CA TRP A 289 4.25 13.79 23.52
C TRP A 289 2.78 13.78 23.08
N ILE A 290 2.30 12.61 22.64
CA ILE A 290 0.91 12.39 22.18
C ILE A 290 0.36 11.07 22.72
N ASN A 291 -0.96 10.97 22.82
CA ASN A 291 -1.64 9.69 23.03
C ASN A 291 -1.69 8.92 21.70
N GLU A 292 -1.10 7.72 21.66
CA GLU A 292 -0.98 6.94 20.42
C GLU A 292 -2.33 6.58 19.82
N ARG A 293 -3.23 5.98 20.63
CA ARG A 293 -4.55 5.53 20.17
C ARG A 293 -5.35 6.69 19.61
N GLU A 294 -5.42 7.80 20.33
CA GLU A 294 -6.18 8.98 19.89
C GLU A 294 -5.60 9.55 18.58
N ALA A 295 -4.28 9.69 18.48
CA ALA A 295 -3.63 10.23 17.29
C ALA A 295 -3.79 9.33 16.05
N VAL A 296 -3.66 8.00 16.22
CA VAL A 296 -3.89 7.05 15.13
C VAL A 296 -5.35 7.09 14.70
N MET A 297 -6.31 7.00 15.62
CA MET A 297 -7.73 7.04 15.27
C MET A 297 -8.13 8.38 14.63
N GLU A 298 -7.52 9.49 15.03
CA GLU A 298 -7.71 10.79 14.38
C GLU A 298 -7.18 10.79 12.93
N SER A 299 -5.98 10.22 12.70
CA SER A 299 -5.40 10.08 11.36
C SER A 299 -6.28 9.20 10.45
N MET A 300 -6.77 8.06 10.95
CA MET A 300 -7.66 7.16 10.22
C MET A 300 -9.00 7.83 9.87
N ASN A 301 -9.61 8.55 10.82
CA ASN A 301 -10.82 9.33 10.56
C ASN A 301 -10.59 10.46 9.55
N CYS A 302 -9.42 11.10 9.56
CA CYS A 302 -9.07 12.11 8.56
C CYS A 302 -9.01 11.52 7.14
N MET A 303 -8.46 10.31 6.97
CA MET A 303 -8.47 9.60 5.69
C MET A 303 -9.88 9.20 5.25
N LYS A 304 -10.71 8.65 6.15
CA LYS A 304 -12.13 8.34 5.84
C LYS A 304 -12.92 9.60 5.47
N ARG A 305 -12.72 10.71 6.20
CA ARG A 305 -13.35 12.00 5.91
C ARG A 305 -12.93 12.56 4.56
N ALA A 306 -11.67 12.33 4.16
CA ALA A 306 -11.18 12.73 2.85
C ALA A 306 -11.76 11.89 1.71
N GLY A 307 -12.45 10.78 1.98
CA GLY A 307 -13.09 9.95 0.95
C GLY A 307 -12.40 8.60 0.70
N ALA A 308 -11.42 8.20 1.51
CA ALA A 308 -10.82 6.88 1.39
C ALA A 308 -11.84 5.78 1.77
N ASP A 309 -12.02 4.80 0.89
CA ASP A 309 -12.78 3.58 1.14
C ASP A 309 -11.94 2.56 1.90
N LEU A 310 -10.67 2.43 1.52
CA LEU A 310 -9.71 1.50 2.10
C LEU A 310 -8.50 2.26 2.66
N ILE A 311 -7.94 1.78 3.77
CA ILE A 311 -6.76 2.37 4.40
C ILE A 311 -5.72 1.27 4.59
N ILE A 312 -4.59 1.43 3.90
CA ILE A 312 -3.41 0.61 4.09
C ILE A 312 -2.62 1.22 5.24
N THR A 313 -2.50 0.49 6.36
CA THR A 313 -1.82 0.98 7.56
C THR A 313 -1.10 -0.12 8.33
N TYR A 314 0.08 0.21 8.84
CA TYR A 314 0.84 -0.64 9.77
C TYR A 314 0.20 -0.72 11.17
N PHE A 315 -0.75 0.16 11.50
CA PHE A 315 -1.55 0.10 12.73
C PHE A 315 -2.78 -0.80 12.59
N ALA A 316 -2.98 -1.54 11.48
CA ALA A 316 -4.21 -2.28 11.23
C ALA A 316 -4.62 -3.21 12.39
N ALA A 317 -3.65 -3.95 12.95
CA ALA A 317 -3.90 -4.84 14.08
C ALA A 317 -4.22 -4.10 15.39
N ASP A 318 -3.60 -2.95 15.63
CA ASP A 318 -3.85 -2.13 16.82
C ASP A 318 -5.24 -1.49 16.74
N VAL A 319 -5.56 -0.87 15.60
CA VAL A 319 -6.87 -0.26 15.32
C VAL A 319 -7.98 -1.31 15.42
N ALA A 320 -7.77 -2.50 14.87
CA ALA A 320 -8.74 -3.58 15.00
C ALA A 320 -8.99 -3.97 16.47
N GLY A 321 -7.95 -3.99 17.32
CA GLY A 321 -8.10 -4.23 18.76
C GLY A 321 -8.86 -3.11 19.46
N TRP A 322 -8.50 -1.85 19.21
CA TRP A 322 -9.18 -0.70 19.81
C TRP A 322 -10.67 -0.62 19.43
N LEU A 323 -11.02 -1.01 18.21
CA LEU A 323 -12.42 -1.08 17.75
C LEU A 323 -13.24 -2.19 18.44
N ASP A 324 -12.60 -3.23 19.00
CA ASP A 324 -13.29 -4.25 19.79
C ASP A 324 -13.56 -3.76 21.23
N GLU A 325 -12.66 -2.96 21.80
CA GLU A 325 -12.81 -2.42 23.16
C GLU A 325 -13.94 -1.37 23.27
N GLU A 326 -14.36 -0.79 22.15
CA GLU A 326 -15.45 0.19 22.08
C GLU A 326 -16.84 -0.44 21.95
N ARG A 327 -16.92 -1.77 21.79
CA ARG A 327 -18.18 -2.53 21.67
C ARG A 327 -18.59 -3.12 23.02
#